data_AF-A0A7W4VFG3-F1
#
_entry.id   AF-A0A7W4VFG3-F1
#
_cell.length_a   1.000
_cell.length_b   1.000
_cell.length_c   1.000
_cell.angle_alpha   90.00
_cell.angle_beta   90.00
_cell.angle_gamma   90.00
#
_symmetry.space_group_name_H-M   'P 1'
#
loop_
_entity.id
_entity.type
_entity.pdbx_description
1 polymer ?
#
loop_
_entity_poly.entity_id
_entity_poly.type
_entity_poly.pdbx_seq_one_letter_code
_entity_poly.pdbx_strand_id
1 'polypeptide(L)'
;MSNTGQRPDSRRHFEPDQTAPPVSIYVLTCPETGEIRYVGKANDPAARLKSHLRDARRRSTPVYCWIRSLAERGLAPKMSVLCLVPADEWEVAERRTIAACRRQGCRLLNLAEGGDQPSQTKAQRAGAGRRAAKAVHSDPLRKRIWELKKGLGSFLKFAKDEGRHDSYERIASKLRIVAAKRPDLFGEWATL
;
A
#
# COMPACT_ATOMS: atom_id res chain seq x y z
N MET A 1 42.82 8.47 -71.10
CA MET A 1 41.64 9.21 -70.60
C MET A 1 40.62 8.19 -70.10
N SER A 2 39.86 8.56 -69.07
CA SER A 2 38.78 7.80 -68.40
C SER A 2 39.21 6.98 -67.17
N ASN A 3 39.24 7.69 -66.05
CA ASN A 3 39.34 7.19 -64.68
C ASN A 3 37.92 6.92 -64.15
N THR A 4 37.58 5.65 -63.87
CA THR A 4 36.27 5.25 -63.34
C THR A 4 36.30 5.32 -61.81
N GLY A 5 35.98 6.50 -61.26
CA GLY A 5 35.86 6.70 -59.82
C GLY A 5 34.57 6.08 -59.27
N GLN A 6 34.69 4.96 -58.56
CA GLN A 6 33.64 4.44 -57.68
C GLN A 6 33.41 5.41 -56.52
N ARG A 7 32.18 5.91 -56.39
CA ARG A 7 31.72 6.67 -55.22
C ARG A 7 31.40 5.69 -54.08
N PRO A 8 31.82 5.93 -52.84
CA PRO A 8 31.38 5.12 -51.72
C PRO A 8 29.90 5.42 -51.40
N ASP A 9 29.08 4.38 -51.36
CA ASP A 9 27.68 4.40 -50.93
C ASP A 9 27.62 4.77 -49.44
N SER A 10 27.42 6.05 -49.14
CA SER A 10 27.22 6.55 -47.79
C SER A 10 25.76 6.39 -47.37
N ARG A 11 25.27 5.16 -47.31
CA ARG A 11 24.07 4.83 -46.55
C ARG A 11 24.44 4.57 -45.10
N ARG A 12 24.52 5.66 -44.33
CA ARG A 12 24.43 5.57 -42.87
C ARG A 12 23.00 5.12 -42.56
N HIS A 13 22.83 3.84 -42.28
CA HIS A 13 21.65 3.35 -41.57
C HIS A 13 21.59 4.06 -40.22
N PHE A 14 20.69 5.04 -40.11
CA PHE A 14 20.28 5.58 -38.82
C PHE A 14 19.12 4.68 -38.35
N GLU A 15 19.46 3.66 -37.57
CA GLU A 15 18.49 2.90 -36.80
C GLU A 15 17.95 3.84 -35.70
N PRO A 16 16.65 4.14 -35.64
CA PRO A 16 16.13 4.95 -34.57
C PRO A 16 16.18 4.12 -33.28
N ASP A 17 17.02 4.54 -32.34
CA ASP A 17 16.92 4.14 -30.94
C ASP A 17 15.56 4.62 -30.41
N GLN A 18 14.53 3.78 -30.57
CA GLN A 18 13.19 4.01 -30.05
C GLN A 18 13.00 3.34 -28.68
N THR A 19 14.00 3.40 -27.81
CA THR A 19 13.80 2.98 -26.42
C THR A 19 12.94 4.03 -25.72
N ALA A 20 11.79 3.61 -25.21
CA ALA A 20 10.88 4.48 -24.46
C ALA A 20 11.63 5.14 -23.28
N PRO A 21 11.27 6.38 -22.88
CA PRO A 21 12.03 7.10 -21.87
C PRO A 21 12.07 6.32 -20.55
N PRO A 22 13.22 6.36 -19.84
CA PRO A 22 13.40 5.59 -18.61
C PRO A 22 12.40 6.00 -17.54
N VAL A 23 12.02 5.04 -16.71
CA VAL A 23 11.05 5.18 -15.62
C VAL A 23 11.79 5.24 -14.30
N SER A 24 11.36 6.12 -13.39
CA SER A 24 11.92 6.19 -12.04
C SER A 24 11.19 5.24 -11.09
N ILE A 25 11.95 4.44 -10.34
CA ILE A 25 11.48 3.77 -9.13
C ILE A 25 11.77 4.69 -7.95
N TYR A 26 10.75 4.98 -7.14
CA TYR A 26 10.85 5.91 -6.02
C TYR A 26 10.28 5.31 -4.74
N VAL A 27 10.64 5.91 -3.62
CA VAL A 27 10.06 5.65 -2.30
C VAL A 27 9.40 6.88 -1.72
N LEU A 28 8.36 6.65 -0.90
CA LEU A 28 7.86 7.65 0.04
C LEU A 28 8.30 7.27 1.45
N THR A 29 8.88 8.23 2.16
CA THR A 29 9.35 8.07 3.53
C THR A 29 8.54 8.92 4.51
N CYS A 30 8.42 8.42 5.73
CA CYS A 30 7.83 9.17 6.84
C CYS A 30 8.74 10.36 7.18
N PRO A 31 8.21 11.61 7.22
CA PRO A 31 9.04 12.78 7.48
C PRO A 31 9.61 12.81 8.90
N GLU A 32 8.95 12.14 9.86
CA GLU A 32 9.36 12.11 11.26
C GLU A 32 10.35 10.97 11.55
N THR A 33 10.13 9.78 11.01
CA THR A 33 10.92 8.58 11.35
C THR A 33 11.92 8.19 10.26
N GLY A 34 11.83 8.77 9.06
CA GLY A 34 12.63 8.36 7.91
C GLY A 34 12.25 7.00 7.31
N GLU A 35 11.31 6.26 7.92
CA GLU A 35 10.91 4.93 7.45
C GLU A 35 10.35 4.96 6.03
N ILE A 36 10.76 4.00 5.19
CA ILE A 36 10.14 3.75 3.89
C ILE A 36 8.75 3.16 4.11
N ARG A 37 7.73 3.84 3.57
CA ARG A 37 6.32 3.44 3.72
C ARG A 37 5.66 3.06 2.41
N TYR A 38 6.23 3.42 1.27
CA TYR A 38 5.67 3.08 -0.03
C TYR A 38 6.77 3.06 -1.09
N VAL A 39 6.68 2.10 -2.00
CA VAL A 39 7.50 2.01 -3.22
C VAL A 39 6.57 2.20 -4.41
N GLY A 40 6.98 2.97 -5.42
CA GLY A 40 6.22 3.09 -6.66
C GLY A 40 7.07 3.48 -7.84
N LYS A 41 6.43 3.58 -9.01
CA LYS A 41 7.05 4.03 -10.26
C LYS A 41 6.44 5.32 -10.81
N ALA A 42 7.26 6.13 -11.48
CA ALA A 42 6.80 7.35 -12.14
C ALA A 42 7.71 7.73 -13.32
N ASN A 43 7.10 8.31 -14.36
CA ASN A 43 7.85 8.96 -15.44
C ASN A 43 8.32 10.37 -14.99
N ASP A 44 7.49 11.05 -14.19
CA ASP A 44 7.81 12.30 -13.50
C ASP A 44 7.51 12.15 -12.00
N PRO A 45 8.53 11.93 -11.16
CA PRO A 45 8.37 11.79 -9.71
C PRO A 45 7.74 13.02 -9.05
N ALA A 46 8.08 14.24 -9.48
CA ALA A 46 7.57 15.47 -8.89
C ALA A 46 6.06 15.64 -9.16
N ALA A 47 5.64 15.43 -10.41
CA ALA A 47 4.22 15.42 -10.76
C ALA A 47 3.46 14.26 -10.08
N ARG A 48 4.12 13.11 -9.90
CA ARG A 48 3.54 11.97 -9.19
C ARG A 48 3.32 12.25 -7.71
N LEU A 49 4.25 12.92 -7.04
CA LEU A 49 4.10 13.34 -5.65
C LEU A 49 2.89 14.28 -5.49
N LYS A 50 2.80 15.32 -6.33
CA LYS A 50 1.64 16.23 -6.35
C LYS A 50 0.33 15.46 -6.54
N SER A 51 0.32 14.48 -7.44
CA SER A 51 -0.85 13.63 -7.67
C SER A 51 -1.21 12.78 -6.45
N HIS A 52 -0.23 12.23 -5.72
CA HIS A 52 -0.50 11.49 -4.47
C HIS A 52 -1.14 12.36 -3.40
N LEU A 53 -0.62 13.58 -3.20
CA LEU A 53 -1.16 14.54 -2.24
C LEU A 53 -2.60 14.92 -2.57
N ARG A 54 -2.90 15.15 -3.86
CA ARG A 54 -4.27 15.40 -4.33
C ARG A 54 -5.17 14.17 -4.14
N ASP A 55 -4.69 13.00 -4.52
CA ASP A 55 -5.47 11.75 -4.47
C ASP A 55 -5.78 11.31 -3.04
N ALA A 56 -4.94 11.65 -2.06
CA ALA A 56 -5.17 11.37 -0.65
C ALA A 56 -6.48 11.96 -0.11
N ARG A 57 -6.98 13.04 -0.73
CA ARG A 57 -8.27 13.68 -0.39
C ARG A 57 -9.49 12.87 -0.83
N ARG A 58 -9.35 12.03 -1.85
CA ARG A 58 -10.47 11.35 -2.53
C ARG A 58 -10.40 9.82 -2.47
N ARG A 59 -9.22 9.24 -2.27
CA ARG A 59 -9.00 7.79 -2.22
C ARG A 59 -8.72 7.33 -0.78
N SER A 60 -8.98 6.05 -0.52
CA SER A 60 -8.92 5.44 0.81
C SER A 60 -8.06 4.16 0.85
N THR A 61 -7.08 4.01 -0.06
CA THR A 61 -6.09 2.93 0.08
C THR A 61 -5.12 3.26 1.23
N PRO A 62 -4.40 2.26 1.79
CA PRO A 62 -3.53 2.48 2.96
C PRO A 62 -2.53 3.63 2.80
N VAL A 63 -1.88 3.74 1.63
CA VAL A 63 -0.97 4.85 1.32
C VAL A 63 -1.67 6.22 1.38
N TYR A 64 -2.91 6.32 0.89
CA TYR A 64 -3.67 7.58 0.90
C TYR A 64 -4.21 7.94 2.27
N CYS A 65 -4.67 6.95 3.05
CA CYS A 65 -5.04 7.15 4.46
C CYS A 65 -3.82 7.63 5.26
N TRP A 66 -2.65 7.04 5.04
CA TRP A 66 -1.41 7.47 5.68
C TRP A 66 -1.02 8.91 5.28
N ILE A 67 -1.02 9.24 3.99
CA ILE A 67 -0.72 10.61 3.53
C ILE A 67 -1.70 11.61 4.13
N ARG A 68 -2.99 11.26 4.22
CA ARG A 68 -4.01 12.12 4.87
C ARG A 68 -3.70 12.35 6.35
N SER A 69 -3.34 11.29 7.09
CA SER A 69 -2.96 11.42 8.50
C SER A 69 -1.70 12.27 8.71
N LEU A 70 -0.77 12.29 7.74
CA LEU A 70 0.35 13.24 7.75
C LEU A 70 -0.15 14.67 7.57
N ALA A 71 -1.02 14.90 6.58
CA ALA A 71 -1.54 16.22 6.24
C ALA A 71 -2.36 16.85 7.37
N GLU A 72 -3.13 16.05 8.12
CA GLU A 72 -3.87 16.47 9.32
C GLU A 72 -2.96 17.04 10.41
N ARG A 73 -1.67 16.66 10.41
CA ARG A 73 -0.64 17.17 11.31
C ARG A 73 0.27 18.22 10.66
N GLY A 74 -0.10 18.73 9.48
CA GLY A 74 0.72 19.69 8.73
C GLY A 74 1.98 19.11 8.07
N LEU A 75 2.05 17.78 7.92
CA LEU A 75 3.21 17.06 7.38
C LEU A 75 2.93 16.47 6.00
N ALA A 76 4.00 16.19 5.24
CA ALA A 76 3.95 15.55 3.94
C ALA A 76 5.01 14.45 3.82
N PRO A 77 4.75 13.36 3.06
CA PRO A 77 5.76 12.35 2.80
C PRO A 77 6.93 12.95 2.00
N LYS A 78 8.15 12.48 2.29
CA LYS A 78 9.33 12.81 1.48
C LYS A 78 9.46 11.78 0.37
N MET A 79 9.73 12.22 -0.86
CA MET A 79 9.96 11.34 -2.00
C MET A 79 11.45 11.28 -2.34
N SER A 80 11.96 10.08 -2.60
CA SER A 80 13.33 9.86 -3.08
C SER A 80 13.32 8.87 -4.23
N VAL A 81 14.01 9.20 -5.32
CA VAL A 81 14.20 8.27 -6.45
C VAL A 81 15.34 7.31 -6.08
N LEU A 82 15.08 6.01 -6.21
CA LEU A 82 16.08 4.97 -5.95
C LEU A 82 16.90 4.65 -7.20
N CYS A 83 16.22 4.51 -8.34
CA CYS A 83 16.88 4.23 -9.62
C CYS A 83 16.00 4.65 -10.80
N LEU A 84 16.68 4.83 -11.94
CA LEU A 84 16.06 4.91 -13.26
C LEU A 84 16.25 3.56 -13.94
N VAL A 85 15.19 3.06 -14.57
CA VAL A 85 15.19 1.76 -15.26
C VAL A 85 14.55 1.91 -16.64
N PRO A 86 14.91 1.05 -17.61
CA PRO A 86 14.19 0.95 -18.87
C PRO A 86 12.68 0.77 -18.68
N ALA A 87 11.89 1.30 -19.60
CA ALA A 87 10.43 1.34 -19.49
C ALA A 87 9.74 -0.03 -19.57
N ASP A 88 10.46 -1.07 -19.97
CA ASP A 88 10.04 -2.47 -19.99
C ASP A 88 10.50 -3.24 -18.74
N GLU A 89 11.46 -2.71 -17.98
CA GLU A 89 12.01 -3.35 -16.78
C GLU A 89 11.39 -2.88 -15.45
N TRP A 90 10.59 -1.81 -15.46
CA TRP A 90 10.10 -1.19 -14.23
C TRP A 90 9.31 -2.14 -13.32
N GLU A 91 8.57 -3.09 -13.89
CA GLU A 91 7.78 -4.04 -13.10
C GLU A 91 8.68 -4.93 -12.24
N VAL A 92 9.76 -5.42 -12.84
CA VAL A 92 10.75 -6.27 -12.16
C VAL A 92 11.47 -5.46 -11.10
N ALA A 93 11.87 -4.22 -11.43
CA ALA A 93 12.56 -3.33 -10.51
C ALA A 93 11.68 -2.96 -9.30
N GLU A 94 10.41 -2.62 -9.52
CA GLU A 94 9.45 -2.27 -8.45
C GLU A 94 9.22 -3.47 -7.52
N ARG A 95 8.95 -4.67 -8.09
CA ARG A 95 8.74 -5.90 -7.30
C ARG A 95 9.97 -6.26 -6.47
N ARG A 96 11.16 -6.19 -7.06
CA ARG A 96 12.43 -6.46 -6.35
C ARG A 96 12.62 -5.49 -5.19
N THR A 97 12.32 -4.22 -5.38
CA THR A 97 12.43 -3.17 -4.37
C THR A 97 11.45 -3.39 -3.22
N ILE A 98 10.17 -3.66 -3.53
CA ILE A 98 9.15 -3.98 -2.52
C ILE A 98 9.57 -5.18 -1.69
N ALA A 99 10.03 -6.26 -2.34
CA ALA A 99 10.50 -7.46 -1.67
C ALA A 99 11.73 -7.18 -0.78
N ALA A 100 12.69 -6.38 -1.25
CA ALA A 100 13.86 -6.00 -0.47
C ALA A 100 13.50 -5.20 0.79
N CYS A 101 12.65 -4.17 0.66
CA CYS A 101 12.16 -3.40 1.80
C CYS A 101 11.40 -4.26 2.81
N ARG A 102 10.55 -5.20 2.35
CA ARG A 102 9.85 -6.14 3.25
C ARG A 102 10.81 -7.05 3.99
N ARG A 103 11.86 -7.58 3.32
CA ARG A 103 12.90 -8.37 3.97
C ARG A 103 13.68 -7.58 5.02
N GLN A 104 13.86 -6.28 4.80
CA GLN A 104 14.49 -5.36 5.77
C GLN A 104 13.54 -4.94 6.90
N GLY A 105 12.31 -5.46 6.96
CA GLY A 105 11.34 -5.14 8.01
C GLY A 105 10.58 -3.83 7.80
N CYS A 106 10.67 -3.19 6.64
CA CYS A 106 9.91 -1.98 6.35
C CYS A 106 8.40 -2.25 6.35
N ARG A 107 7.64 -1.41 7.05
CA ARG A 107 6.17 -1.47 7.14
C ARG A 107 5.52 -0.82 5.91
N LEU A 108 5.70 -1.46 4.75
CA LEU A 108 5.19 -0.95 3.48
C LEU A 108 3.66 -0.94 3.41
N LEU A 109 3.13 0.10 2.78
CA LEU A 109 1.69 0.32 2.53
C LEU A 109 1.26 -0.16 1.13
N ASN A 110 2.18 -0.73 0.35
CA ASN A 110 1.89 -1.38 -0.92
C ASN A 110 0.91 -2.55 -0.70
N LEU A 111 -0.26 -2.49 -1.35
CA LEU A 111 -1.29 -3.54 -1.26
C LEU A 111 -0.91 -4.82 -2.02
N ALA A 112 -0.12 -4.68 -3.08
CA ALA A 112 0.32 -5.74 -3.95
C ALA A 112 1.85 -5.93 -3.85
N GLU A 113 2.35 -7.01 -4.44
CA GLU A 113 3.79 -7.26 -4.60
C GLU A 113 4.48 -6.26 -5.56
N GLY A 114 3.71 -5.48 -6.32
CA GLY A 114 4.19 -4.57 -7.38
C GLY A 114 3.90 -5.11 -8.79
N GLY A 115 4.25 -4.32 -9.80
CA GLY A 115 3.90 -4.56 -11.20
C GLY A 115 2.47 -4.16 -11.54
N ASP A 116 2.05 -4.33 -12.79
CA ASP A 116 0.68 -3.99 -13.23
C ASP A 116 -0.31 -5.11 -12.86
N GLN A 117 -0.45 -5.40 -11.56
CA GLN A 117 -1.43 -6.37 -11.12
C GLN A 117 -2.83 -5.86 -11.41
N PRO A 118 -3.67 -6.62 -12.15
CA PRO A 118 -5.01 -6.18 -12.47
C PRO A 118 -5.79 -5.96 -11.19
N SER A 119 -6.45 -4.82 -11.08
CA SER A 119 -7.32 -4.53 -9.95
C SER A 119 -8.40 -5.61 -9.87
N GLN A 120 -8.46 -6.34 -8.75
CA GLN A 120 -9.51 -7.33 -8.54
C GLN A 120 -10.88 -6.67 -8.71
N THR A 121 -11.75 -7.29 -9.50
CA THR A 121 -13.10 -6.78 -9.72
C THR A 121 -13.87 -6.75 -8.40
N LYS A 122 -14.89 -5.88 -8.30
CA LYS A 122 -15.77 -5.84 -7.12
C LYS A 122 -16.35 -7.22 -6.79
N ALA A 123 -16.69 -8.01 -7.82
CA ALA A 123 -17.20 -9.36 -7.68
C ALA A 123 -16.16 -10.33 -7.11
N GLN A 124 -14.90 -10.26 -7.56
CA GLN A 124 -13.81 -11.08 -7.02
C GLN A 124 -13.54 -10.78 -5.54
N ARG A 125 -13.47 -9.49 -5.16
CA ARG A 125 -13.32 -9.08 -3.76
C ARG A 125 -14.50 -9.52 -2.89
N ALA A 126 -15.73 -9.34 -3.37
CA ALA A 126 -16.92 -9.82 -2.67
C ALA A 126 -16.94 -11.34 -2.53
N GLY A 127 -16.50 -12.06 -3.56
CA GLY A 127 -16.32 -13.52 -3.52
C GLY A 127 -15.28 -13.95 -2.48
N ALA A 128 -14.13 -13.27 -2.42
CA ALA A 128 -13.11 -13.51 -1.40
C ALA A 128 -13.63 -13.24 0.01
N GLY A 129 -14.35 -12.13 0.21
CA GLY A 129 -15.01 -11.80 1.48
C GLY A 129 -16.04 -12.86 1.90
N ARG A 130 -16.87 -13.35 0.96
CA ARG A 130 -17.83 -14.43 1.22
C ARG A 130 -17.12 -15.74 1.61
N ARG A 131 -16.02 -16.10 0.96
CA ARG A 131 -15.24 -17.30 1.30
C ARG A 131 -14.63 -17.18 2.70
N ALA A 132 -14.02 -16.03 3.02
CA ALA A 132 -13.48 -15.77 4.35
C ALA A 132 -14.57 -15.85 5.43
N ALA A 133 -15.73 -15.23 5.19
CA ALA A 133 -16.87 -15.32 6.10
C ALA A 133 -17.35 -16.77 6.29
N LYS A 134 -17.49 -17.54 5.20
CA LYS A 134 -17.84 -18.97 5.28
C LYS A 134 -16.83 -19.76 6.11
N ALA A 135 -15.53 -19.53 5.91
CA ALA A 135 -14.47 -20.20 6.67
C ALA A 135 -14.48 -19.87 8.17
N VAL A 136 -14.92 -18.66 8.55
CA VAL A 136 -15.14 -18.32 9.97
C VAL A 136 -16.33 -19.11 10.55
N HIS A 137 -17.38 -19.32 9.76
CA HIS A 137 -18.60 -19.98 10.20
C HIS A 137 -18.56 -21.51 10.13
N SER A 138 -17.62 -22.09 9.39
CA SER A 138 -17.45 -23.54 9.28
C SER A 138 -16.82 -24.18 10.52
N ASP A 139 -16.14 -23.41 11.36
CA ASP A 139 -15.58 -23.85 12.63
C ASP A 139 -16.44 -23.30 13.78
N PRO A 140 -17.08 -24.16 14.60
CA PRO A 140 -17.95 -23.73 15.70
C PRO A 140 -17.28 -22.79 16.71
N LEU A 141 -15.99 -22.99 17.00
CA LEU A 141 -15.24 -22.15 17.94
C LEU A 141 -14.98 -20.76 17.32
N ARG A 142 -14.55 -20.72 16.05
CA ARG A 142 -14.34 -19.45 15.33
C ARG A 142 -15.63 -18.66 15.19
N LYS A 143 -16.75 -19.33 14.89
CA LYS A 143 -18.07 -18.72 14.85
C LYS A 143 -18.43 -18.09 16.20
N ARG A 144 -18.22 -18.81 17.30
CA ARG A 144 -18.54 -18.31 18.64
C ARG A 144 -17.69 -17.10 19.04
N ILE A 145 -16.40 -17.14 18.73
CA ILE A 145 -15.48 -16.00 18.94
C ILE A 145 -15.93 -14.79 18.11
N TRP A 146 -16.33 -15.00 16.85
CA TRP A 146 -16.83 -13.94 15.99
C TRP A 146 -18.12 -13.29 16.53
N GLU A 147 -19.08 -14.09 17.00
CA GLU A 147 -20.32 -13.60 17.63
C GLU A 147 -20.04 -12.75 18.87
N LEU A 148 -19.18 -13.24 19.77
CA LEU A 148 -18.77 -12.52 20.97
C LEU A 148 -18.11 -11.19 20.62
N LYS A 149 -17.19 -11.20 19.66
CA LYS A 149 -16.51 -9.99 19.19
C LYS A 149 -17.46 -8.94 18.66
N LYS A 150 -18.40 -9.38 17.82
CA LYS A 150 -19.43 -8.52 17.24
C LYS A 150 -20.30 -7.88 18.33
N GLY A 151 -20.78 -8.67 19.28
CA GLY A 151 -21.62 -8.18 20.38
C GLY A 151 -20.90 -7.15 21.26
N LEU A 152 -19.65 -7.43 21.64
CA LEU A 152 -18.83 -6.52 22.44
C LEU A 152 -18.54 -5.21 21.71
N GLY A 153 -18.19 -5.28 20.42
CA GLY A 153 -17.98 -4.09 19.59
C GLY A 153 -19.23 -3.23 19.46
N SER A 154 -20.40 -3.83 19.24
CA SER A 154 -21.69 -3.13 19.20
C SER A 154 -22.01 -2.44 20.53
N PHE A 155 -21.75 -3.11 21.66
CA PHE A 155 -21.98 -2.52 22.97
C PHE A 155 -21.04 -1.35 23.27
N LEU A 156 -19.74 -1.49 22.99
CA LEU A 156 -18.77 -0.40 23.19
C LEU A 156 -19.15 0.84 22.39
N LYS A 157 -19.56 0.65 21.13
CA LYS A 157 -20.06 1.73 20.29
C LYS A 157 -21.27 2.40 20.93
N PHE A 158 -22.28 1.62 21.32
CA PHE A 158 -23.48 2.14 21.98
C PHE A 158 -23.14 2.92 23.27
N ALA A 159 -22.31 2.36 24.14
CA ALA A 159 -21.93 3.01 25.39
C ALA A 159 -21.18 4.34 25.15
N LYS A 160 -20.37 4.40 24.09
CA LYS A 160 -19.68 5.63 23.68
C LYS A 160 -20.66 6.68 23.14
N ASP A 161 -21.56 6.28 22.25
CA ASP A 161 -22.53 7.16 21.60
C ASP A 161 -23.54 7.75 22.62
N GLU A 162 -23.91 6.96 23.64
CA GLU A 162 -24.82 7.36 24.72
C GLU A 162 -24.12 8.06 25.90
N GLY A 163 -22.83 8.38 25.79
CA GLY A 163 -22.08 9.06 26.86
C GLY A 163 -21.92 8.23 28.15
N ARG A 164 -22.09 6.90 28.09
CA ARG A 164 -21.98 6.00 29.25
C ARG A 164 -20.51 5.65 29.55
N HIS A 165 -19.73 6.66 29.90
CA HIS A 165 -18.27 6.57 30.04
C HIS A 165 -17.81 5.49 31.03
N ASP A 166 -18.45 5.37 32.20
CA ASP A 166 -18.09 4.36 33.20
C ASP A 166 -18.32 2.92 32.69
N SER A 167 -19.41 2.71 31.96
CA SER A 167 -19.74 1.40 31.36
C SER A 167 -18.77 1.05 30.24
N TYR A 168 -18.39 2.04 29.42
CA TYR A 168 -17.37 1.89 28.39
C TYR A 168 -16.02 1.51 29.01
N GLU A 169 -15.51 2.31 29.97
CA GLU A 169 -14.18 2.10 30.54
C GLU A 169 -14.05 0.79 31.30
N ARG A 170 -15.09 0.38 32.03
CA ARG A 170 -15.10 -0.91 32.72
C ARG A 170 -14.92 -2.09 31.76
N ILE A 171 -15.54 -2.02 30.58
CA ILE A 171 -15.46 -3.09 29.58
C ILE A 171 -14.16 -2.97 28.80
N ALA A 172 -13.80 -1.77 28.34
CA ALA A 172 -12.54 -1.52 27.63
C ALA A 172 -11.33 -2.01 28.46
N SER A 173 -11.30 -1.72 29.76
CA SER A 173 -10.24 -2.19 30.67
C SER A 173 -10.14 -3.71 30.72
N LYS A 174 -11.27 -4.42 30.80
CA LYS A 174 -11.28 -5.89 30.76
C LYS A 174 -10.80 -6.42 29.41
N LEU A 175 -11.19 -5.77 28.31
CA LEU A 175 -10.77 -6.17 26.97
C LEU A 175 -9.27 -5.94 26.73
N ARG A 176 -8.69 -4.86 27.25
CA ARG A 176 -7.24 -4.64 27.25
C ARG A 176 -6.50 -5.78 27.96
N ILE A 177 -6.98 -6.23 29.13
CA ILE A 177 -6.40 -7.37 29.86
C ILE A 177 -6.50 -8.66 29.05
N VAL A 178 -7.66 -8.94 28.45
CA VAL A 178 -7.87 -10.15 27.64
C VAL A 178 -7.02 -10.10 26.36
N ALA A 179 -6.89 -8.93 25.74
CA ALA A 179 -6.02 -8.70 24.57
C ALA A 179 -4.54 -8.96 24.91
N ALA A 180 -4.08 -8.56 26.10
CA ALA A 180 -2.72 -8.87 26.55
C ALA A 180 -2.50 -10.38 26.79
N LYS A 181 -3.50 -11.09 27.33
CA LYS A 181 -3.42 -12.54 27.58
C LYS A 181 -3.58 -13.40 26.32
N ARG A 182 -4.38 -12.94 25.36
CA ARG A 182 -4.74 -13.63 24.12
C ARG A 182 -4.66 -12.67 22.93
N PRO A 183 -3.46 -12.19 22.58
CA PRO A 183 -3.29 -11.23 21.48
C PRO A 183 -3.70 -11.83 20.13
N ASP A 184 -3.57 -13.15 19.98
CA ASP A 184 -4.00 -13.93 18.82
C ASP A 184 -5.50 -13.81 18.54
N LEU A 185 -6.31 -13.66 19.59
CA LEU A 185 -7.76 -13.53 19.48
C LEU A 185 -8.24 -12.10 19.65
N PHE A 186 -7.71 -11.33 20.60
CA PHE A 186 -8.30 -10.05 21.02
C PHE A 186 -7.36 -8.85 20.85
N GLY A 187 -6.21 -9.01 20.18
CA GLY A 187 -5.18 -7.97 20.05
C GLY A 187 -5.67 -6.65 19.45
N GLU A 188 -6.75 -6.67 18.65
CA GLU A 188 -7.39 -5.48 18.08
C GLU A 188 -7.94 -4.50 19.13
N TRP A 189 -8.12 -4.95 20.37
CA TRP A 189 -8.63 -4.16 21.48
C TRP A 189 -7.56 -3.78 22.52
N ALA A 190 -6.29 -4.05 22.24
CA ALA A 190 -5.19 -3.72 23.15
C ALA A 190 -5.06 -2.20 23.40
N THR A 191 -5.52 -1.38 22.46
CA THR A 191 -5.42 0.09 22.48
C THR A 191 -6.78 0.79 22.59
N LEU A 192 -7.84 0.06 22.99
CA LEU A 192 -9.15 0.68 23.26
C LEU A 192 -9.05 1.78 24.30
#